data_AF-A0A7V3QGH7-F1
#
_entry.id   AF-A0A7V3QGH7-F1
#
_cell.length_a   1.000
_cell.length_b   1.000
_cell.length_c   1.000
_cell.angle_alpha   90.00
_cell.angle_beta   90.00
_cell.angle_gamma   90.00
#
_symmetry.space_group_name_H-M   'P 1'
#
loop_
_entity.id
_entity.type
_entity.pdbx_description
1 polymer ?
#
loop_
_entity_poly.entity_id
_entity_poly.type
_entity_poly.pdbx_seq_one_letter_code
_entity_poly.pdbx_strand_id
1 'polypeptide(L)'
;MYERPFLQVCEATLAVIKLNGSLISDNQLTSQTNLARVIEGRIEQNKVIVRVDQVEPKLTQVIVQARTLTGGANLDLAHEIEKQIALQLATMPVR
;
A
#
# COMPACT_ATOMS: atom_id res chain seq x y z
N MET A 1 0.44 3.38 10.42
CA MET A 1 0.66 4.74 9.89
C MET A 1 2.16 4.97 9.73
N TYR A 2 2.56 5.82 8.82
CA TYR A 2 3.97 6.15 8.56
C TYR A 2 4.17 7.66 8.62
N GLU A 3 5.17 8.12 9.36
CA GLU A 3 5.63 9.52 9.41
C GLU A 3 6.43 9.87 8.15
N ARG A 4 5.77 9.75 6.99
CA ARG A 4 6.35 9.92 5.66
C ARG A 4 5.37 10.66 4.76
N PRO A 5 5.86 11.49 3.81
CA PRO A 5 5.03 12.14 2.82
C PRO A 5 4.26 11.11 1.96
N PHE A 6 3.04 11.48 1.57
CA PHE A 6 2.11 10.63 0.81
C PHE A 6 2.73 9.96 -0.43
N LEU A 7 3.46 10.74 -1.25
CA LEU A 7 4.08 10.22 -2.48
C LEU A 7 5.14 9.16 -2.17
N GLN A 8 5.93 9.33 -1.11
CA GLN A 8 6.95 8.37 -0.72
C GLN A 8 6.32 7.04 -0.29
N VAL A 9 5.20 7.09 0.44
CA VAL A 9 4.47 5.88 0.86
C VAL A 9 3.81 5.19 -0.33
N CYS A 10 3.28 5.94 -1.30
CA CYS A 10 2.77 5.39 -2.56
C CYS A 10 3.88 4.66 -3.34
N GLU A 11 5.06 5.28 -3.47
CA GLU A 11 6.22 4.69 -4.16
C GLU A 11 6.68 3.39 -3.49
N ALA A 12 6.81 3.39 -2.16
CA ALA A 12 7.16 2.18 -1.41
C ALA A 12 6.13 1.06 -1.60
N THR A 13 4.84 1.41 -1.57
CA THR A 13 3.74 0.45 -1.78
C THR A 13 3.79 -0.16 -3.17
N LEU A 14 3.97 0.66 -4.22
CA LEU A 14 4.10 0.19 -5.59
C LEU A 14 5.31 -0.72 -5.78
N ALA A 15 6.45 -0.40 -5.15
CA ALA A 15 7.64 -1.24 -5.20
C ALA A 15 7.38 -2.61 -4.57
N VAL A 16 6.76 -2.66 -3.39
CA VAL A 16 6.43 -3.93 -2.69
C VAL A 16 5.44 -4.78 -3.49
N ILE A 17 4.38 -4.18 -4.04
CA ILE A 17 3.41 -4.92 -4.86
C ILE A 17 4.08 -5.52 -6.10
N LYS A 18 4.94 -4.75 -6.79
CA LYS A 18 5.67 -5.22 -7.98
C LYS A 18 6.76 -6.25 -7.64
N LEU A 19 7.31 -6.21 -6.43
CA LEU A 19 8.31 -7.19 -5.99
C LEU A 19 7.68 -8.56 -5.73
N ASN A 20 6.48 -8.60 -5.15
CA ASN A 20 5.81 -9.85 -4.75
C ASN A 20 4.88 -10.42 -5.83
N GLY A 21 4.50 -9.62 -6.83
CA GLY A 21 3.52 -10.04 -7.82
C GLY A 21 3.31 -9.01 -8.92
N SER A 22 2.07 -8.92 -9.42
CA SER A 22 1.70 -8.00 -10.48
C SER A 22 0.77 -6.89 -10.00
N LEU A 23 0.99 -5.68 -10.49
CA LEU A 23 0.09 -4.55 -10.31
C LEU A 23 -1.14 -4.76 -11.20
N ILE A 24 -2.33 -4.63 -10.61
CA ILE A 24 -3.62 -4.75 -11.31
C ILE A 24 -4.21 -3.38 -11.61
N SER A 25 -4.23 -2.49 -10.62
CA SER A 25 -4.70 -1.12 -10.80
C SER A 25 -4.02 -0.18 -9.81
N ASP A 26 -4.04 1.10 -10.17
CA ASP A 26 -3.41 2.16 -9.41
C ASP A 26 -4.22 3.45 -9.60
N ASN A 27 -5.12 3.69 -8.65
CA ASN A 27 -6.14 4.72 -8.77
C ASN A 27 -5.93 5.78 -7.69
N GLN A 28 -5.54 6.98 -8.12
CA GLN A 28 -5.50 8.14 -7.23
C GLN A 28 -6.92 8.71 -7.05
N LEU A 29 -7.31 8.88 -5.80
CA LEU A 29 -8.57 9.47 -5.37
C LEU A 29 -8.26 10.86 -4.81
N THR A 30 -8.58 11.90 -5.58
CA THR A 30 -8.44 13.30 -5.13
C THR A 30 -9.81 13.87 -4.81
N SER A 31 -10.01 14.30 -3.57
CA SER A 31 -11.12 15.17 -3.17
C SER A 31 -10.60 16.59 -2.92
N GLN A 32 -11.50 17.56 -2.73
CA GLN A 32 -11.13 18.93 -2.37
C GLN A 32 -10.28 19.01 -1.08
N THR A 33 -10.39 18.01 -0.20
CA THR A 33 -9.79 18.04 1.14
C THR A 33 -8.81 16.91 1.43
N ASN A 34 -8.81 15.82 0.65
CA ASN A 34 -8.02 14.61 0.95
C ASN A 34 -7.36 14.04 -0.31
N LEU A 35 -6.11 13.60 -0.15
CA LEU A 35 -5.36 12.81 -1.13
C LEU A 35 -5.35 11.34 -0.67
N ALA A 36 -5.88 10.47 -1.50
CA ALA A 36 -5.83 9.03 -1.29
C ALA A 36 -5.42 8.30 -2.58
N ARG A 37 -4.93 7.06 -2.43
CA ARG A 37 -4.58 6.19 -3.55
C ARG A 37 -4.94 4.75 -3.21
N VAL A 38 -5.58 4.07 -4.14
CA VAL A 38 -5.90 2.65 -4.03
C VAL A 38 -5.04 1.89 -5.03
N ILE A 39 -4.17 1.04 -4.51
CA ILE A 39 -3.23 0.22 -5.28
C ILE A 39 -3.69 -1.22 -5.14
N GLU A 40 -4.05 -1.85 -6.26
CA GLU A 40 -4.46 -3.25 -6.28
C GLU A 40 -3.39 -4.11 -6.96
N GLY A 41 -3.10 -5.25 -6.37
CA GLY A 41 -2.15 -6.22 -6.87
C GLY A 41 -2.66 -7.65 -6.82
N ARG A 42 -2.00 -8.52 -7.58
CA ARG A 42 -2.17 -9.97 -7.54
C ARG A 42 -0.85 -10.59 -7.07
N ILE A 43 -0.90 -11.23 -5.91
CA ILE A 43 0.24 -11.96 -5.33
C ILE A 43 -0.20 -13.42 -5.21
N GLU A 44 0.40 -14.26 -6.05
CA GLU A 44 -0.05 -15.64 -6.28
C GLU A 44 -1.56 -15.70 -6.62
N GLN A 45 -2.34 -16.42 -5.80
CA GLN A 45 -3.79 -16.55 -5.94
C GLN A 45 -4.59 -15.52 -5.12
N ASN A 46 -3.91 -14.57 -4.47
CA ASN A 46 -4.54 -13.59 -3.58
C ASN A 46 -4.69 -12.22 -4.28
N LYS A 47 -5.84 -11.58 -4.07
CA LYS A 47 -6.04 -10.16 -4.39
C LYS A 47 -5.54 -9.34 -3.21
N VAL A 48 -4.66 -8.38 -3.45
CA VAL A 48 -4.18 -7.43 -2.43
C VAL A 48 -4.66 -6.04 -2.80
N ILE A 49 -5.25 -5.33 -1.84
CA ILE A 49 -5.73 -3.97 -1.98
C ILE A 49 -5.04 -3.15 -0.89
N VAL A 50 -4.29 -2.13 -1.29
CA VAL A 50 -3.66 -1.18 -0.39
C VAL A 50 -4.29 0.18 -0.58
N ARG A 51 -4.85 0.74 0.49
CA ARG A 51 -5.33 2.11 0.52
C ARG A 51 -4.30 2.96 1.26
N VAL A 52 -3.86 4.03 0.61
CA VAL A 52 -2.93 5.02 1.15
C VAL A 52 -3.69 6.34 1.27
N ASP A 53 -3.77 6.92 2.46
CA ASP A 53 -4.45 8.18 2.72
C ASP A 53 -3.48 9.19 3.36
N GLN A 54 -3.39 10.39 2.79
CA GLN A 54 -2.69 11.50 3.44
C GLN A 54 -3.54 12.00 4.61
N VAL A 55 -2.99 11.92 5.82
CA VAL A 55 -3.62 12.46 7.04
C VAL A 55 -3.10 13.87 7.30
N GLU A 56 -1.79 14.06 7.17
CA GLU A 56 -1.10 15.35 7.26
C GLU A 56 0.04 15.39 6.22
N PRO A 57 0.68 16.55 5.95
CA PRO A 57 1.76 16.64 4.98
C PRO A 57 2.90 15.61 5.15
N LYS A 58 3.17 15.20 6.40
CA LYS A 58 4.21 14.22 6.75
C LYS A 58 3.66 12.97 7.45
N LEU A 59 2.35 12.78 7.49
CA LEU A 59 1.71 11.61 8.11
C LEU A 59 0.77 10.93 7.12
N THR A 60 1.04 9.67 6.83
CA THR A 60 0.28 8.88 5.87
C THR A 60 -0.23 7.60 6.52
N GLN A 61 -1.52 7.33 6.34
CA GLN A 61 -2.14 6.07 6.75
C GLN A 61 -2.07 5.07 5.60
N VAL A 62 -1.84 3.80 5.95
CA VAL A 62 -1.91 2.68 5.02
C VAL A 62 -2.80 1.61 5.64
N ILE A 63 -3.71 1.07 4.83
CA ILE A 63 -4.56 -0.06 5.17
C ILE A 63 -4.36 -1.13 4.10
N VAL A 64 -3.95 -2.33 4.51
CA VAL A 64 -3.76 -3.46 3.61
C VAL A 64 -4.88 -4.48 3.82
N GLN A 65 -5.48 -4.93 2.73
CA GLN A 65 -6.38 -6.08 2.71
C GLN A 65 -5.87 -7.09 1.70
N ALA A 66 -5.72 -8.34 2.13
CA ALA A 66 -5.46 -9.46 1.25
C ALA A 66 -6.62 -10.46 1.31
N ARG A 67 -7.05 -10.94 0.14
CA ARG A 67 -8.17 -11.85 -0.02
C ARG A 67 -7.76 -13.06 -0.86
N THR A 68 -8.09 -14.25 -0.38
CA THR A 68 -7.91 -15.49 -1.14
C THR A 68 -8.83 -15.51 -2.36
N LEU A 69 -8.61 -16.47 -3.26
CA LEU A 69 -9.46 -16.67 -4.44
C LEU A 69 -10.94 -16.89 -4.08
N THR A 70 -11.22 -17.54 -2.95
CA THR A 70 -12.58 -17.79 -2.44
C THR A 70 -13.17 -16.61 -1.65
N GLY A 71 -12.45 -15.49 -1.56
CA GLY A 71 -12.90 -14.26 -0.89
C GLY A 71 -12.63 -14.20 0.61
N GLY A 72 -12.03 -15.23 1.21
CA GLY A 72 -11.61 -15.24 2.61
C GLY A 72 -10.46 -14.27 2.87
N ALA A 73 -10.36 -13.75 4.09
CA ALA A 73 -9.25 -12.88 4.48
C ALA A 73 -7.94 -13.69 4.56
N ASN A 74 -6.87 -13.15 3.98
CA ASN A 74 -5.51 -13.66 4.15
C ASN A 74 -4.71 -12.67 5.01
N LEU A 75 -4.87 -12.77 6.33
CA LEU A 75 -4.28 -11.81 7.27
C LEU A 75 -2.75 -11.90 7.31
N ASP A 76 -2.20 -13.10 7.13
CA ASP A 76 -0.75 -13.30 7.11
C ASP A 76 -0.11 -12.54 5.95
N LEU A 77 -0.69 -12.66 4.75
CA LEU A 77 -0.22 -11.90 3.60
C LEU A 77 -0.42 -10.38 3.79
N ALA A 78 -1.53 -9.95 4.40
CA ALA A 78 -1.73 -8.53 4.68
C ALA A 78 -0.64 -7.97 5.60
N HIS A 79 -0.35 -8.64 6.73
CA HIS A 79 0.71 -8.25 7.66
C HIS A 79 2.10 -8.32 7.02
N GLU A 80 2.36 -9.30 6.16
CA GLU A 80 3.64 -9.40 5.45
C GLU A 80 3.85 -8.20 4.52
N ILE A 81 2.82 -7.82 3.75
CA ILE A 81 2.89 -6.64 2.87
C ILE A 81 3.08 -5.36 3.69
N GLU A 82 2.41 -5.20 4.84
CA GLU A 82 2.63 -4.05 5.72
C GLU A 82 4.08 -3.97 6.24
N LYS A 83 4.67 -5.10 6.64
CA LYS A 83 6.07 -5.17 7.08
C LYS A 83 7.02 -4.81 5.95
N GLN A 84 6.80 -5.34 4.75
CA GLN A 84 7.66 -5.04 3.61
C GLN A 84 7.55 -3.58 3.17
N ILE A 85 6.37 -2.96 3.25
CA ILE A 85 6.23 -1.51 3.02
C ILE A 85 7.04 -0.73 4.05
N ALA A 86 6.99 -1.12 5.33
CA ALA A 86 7.79 -0.48 6.37
C ALA A 86 9.30 -0.64 6.12
N LEU A 87 9.77 -1.83 5.74
CA LEU A 87 11.16 -2.10 5.40
C LEU A 87 11.60 -1.30 4.17
N GLN A 88 10.78 -1.25 3.12
CA GLN A 88 11.05 -0.46 1.93
C GLN A 88 11.16 1.03 2.27
N LEU A 89 10.29 1.55 3.15
CA LEU A 89 10.39 2.94 3.61
C LEU A 89 11.64 3.21 4.45
N ALA A 90 12.14 2.21 5.19
CA ALA A 90 13.36 2.35 5.98
C ALA A 90 14.63 2.44 5.11
N THR A 91 14.62 1.89 3.90
CA THR A 91 15.73 1.99 2.95
C THR A 91 15.64 3.25 2.06
N MET A 92 14.47 3.89 1.98
CA MET A 92 14.29 5.13 1.24
C MET A 92 14.79 6.34 2.06
N PRO A 93 15.52 7.28 1.45
CA PRO A 93 15.98 8.48 2.14
C PRO A 93 14.80 9.32 2.62
N VAL A 94 14.92 9.90 3.82
CA VAL A 94 13.99 10.92 4.31
C VAL A 94 14.21 12.16 3.44
N ARG A 95 13.19 12.57 2.69
CA ARG A 95 13.20 13.81 1.91
C ARG A 95 12.38 14.88 2.62
#